data_AF-A0A1W9ME89-F1
#
_entry.id   AF-A0A1W9ME89-F1
#
_cell.length_a   1.000
_cell.length_b   1.000
_cell.length_c   1.000
_cell.angle_alpha   90.00
_cell.angle_beta   90.00
_cell.angle_gamma   90.00
#
_symmetry.space_group_name_H-M   'P 1'
#
loop_
_entity.id
_entity.type
_entity.pdbx_description
1 polymer ?
#
loop_
_entity_poly.entity_id
_entity_poly.type
_entity_poly.pdbx_seq_one_letter_code
_entity_poly.pdbx_strand_id
1 'polypeptide(L)'
;MSTSRASAPEKAVILLFYGRSGSNFLESLLDGHPNILVIGCDVLATVTRAFWRNHGHETDAAVLAGRFALHYPAILRRLQQLGNDVPWRFMTLLQEGLQAAGAGPYTRRCFVQQYALAYNRCLGRPVPPGAILLCHAHDPSQVAMVRHLAEDFPDCLLLHVVREPLQTLGSHFAHYFHQQPELMAEKSAEILEWVVSGILLKGCPVLPEYAQRSRAVRLEDVKRRPRATLQALCQWLGIPWHDTLLNSTCDGLPHPGMLTPTGQVQGFATTALEKKHRDILTAFDRLRLGILLHPKRRAWGYPAPGWQGWRLARWLLWPLLLFPLQMERLIRPLASRQYQDVTASGRRFGASSVFANWFHMRLVLWHGWQRLFFSPHQETSLLTEQEGCGFDQADETVIAGLCRQETSPAAWEALRRRFPGSAPPMIALLEHHLRQGRIEALEPLCTEILALVPDEPWALLGKAMVHWAETRDQEAVTAVQCLLINRPDFTAAWQLLAEMATHSNDAPLLRRCRDMLALLSPAEAAQGEQGIMDSP
;
A
#
# COMPACT_ATOMS: atom_id res chain seq x y z
N MET A 1 9.72 -27.43 -32.73
CA MET A 1 10.73 -27.12 -31.71
C MET A 1 10.04 -27.18 -30.35
N SER A 2 10.48 -28.09 -29.48
CA SER A 2 9.89 -28.30 -28.15
C SER A 2 10.07 -27.04 -27.30
N THR A 3 8.98 -26.36 -26.97
CA THR A 3 8.94 -25.31 -25.96
C THR A 3 9.18 -25.99 -24.62
N SER A 4 10.44 -26.06 -24.19
CA SER A 4 10.81 -26.36 -22.81
C SER A 4 9.91 -25.53 -21.89
N ARG A 5 8.94 -26.15 -21.22
CA ARG A 5 8.10 -25.49 -20.22
C ARG A 5 9.04 -24.90 -19.17
N ALA A 6 9.15 -23.57 -19.13
CA ALA A 6 9.90 -22.90 -18.09
C ALA A 6 9.33 -23.32 -16.74
N SER A 7 10.16 -23.90 -15.88
CA SER A 7 9.79 -24.28 -14.52
C SER A 7 9.43 -23.01 -13.73
N ALA A 8 8.38 -23.08 -12.91
CA ALA A 8 8.00 -21.99 -12.03
C ALA A 8 9.17 -21.59 -11.10
N PRO A 9 9.32 -20.30 -10.77
CA PRO A 9 10.41 -19.84 -9.91
C PRO A 9 10.20 -20.32 -8.47
N GLU A 10 11.13 -21.13 -7.98
CA GLU A 10 11.07 -21.69 -6.62
C GLU A 10 11.72 -20.77 -5.57
N LYS A 11 12.65 -19.91 -6.00
CA LYS A 11 13.40 -19.00 -5.14
C LYS A 11 12.82 -17.59 -5.23
N ALA A 12 12.62 -16.96 -4.08
CA ALA A 12 12.17 -15.57 -3.97
C ALA A 12 13.18 -14.70 -3.19
N VAL A 13 13.23 -13.42 -3.54
CA VAL A 13 13.95 -12.38 -2.81
C VAL A 13 12.93 -11.33 -2.39
N ILE A 14 12.74 -11.18 -1.09
CA ILE A 14 11.88 -10.15 -0.53
C ILE A 14 12.72 -8.89 -0.33
N LEU A 15 12.47 -7.89 -1.17
CA LEU A 15 13.11 -6.58 -1.11
C LEU A 15 12.39 -5.72 -0.07
N LEU A 16 13.13 -5.33 0.96
CA LEU A 16 12.69 -4.56 2.12
C LEU A 16 13.46 -3.25 2.18
N PHE A 17 12.91 -2.25 2.85
CA PHE A 17 13.54 -0.95 2.92
C PHE A 17 13.42 -0.28 4.28
N TYR A 18 14.30 0.69 4.52
CA TYR A 18 14.24 1.56 5.69
C TYR A 18 14.00 3.00 5.27
N GLY A 19 12.78 3.50 5.48
CA GLY A 19 12.35 4.84 5.05
C GLY A 19 12.68 5.13 3.57
N ARG A 20 13.08 6.35 3.25
CA ARG A 20 13.54 6.73 1.90
C ARG A 20 15.00 6.31 1.64
N SER A 21 15.22 5.00 1.57
CA SER A 21 16.53 4.36 1.32
C SER A 21 16.77 3.96 -0.13
N GLY A 22 15.82 4.19 -1.04
CA GLY A 22 16.02 3.97 -2.47
C GLY A 22 15.81 2.52 -2.92
N SER A 23 14.90 1.79 -2.29
CA SER A 23 14.52 0.44 -2.73
C SER A 23 13.94 0.40 -4.15
N ASN A 24 13.09 1.36 -4.54
CA ASN A 24 12.61 1.48 -5.92
C ASN A 24 13.78 1.61 -6.91
N PHE A 25 14.87 2.29 -6.52
CA PHE A 25 16.06 2.40 -7.35
C PHE A 25 16.84 1.08 -7.42
N LEU A 26 16.88 0.29 -6.35
CA LEU A 26 17.51 -1.03 -6.41
C LEU A 26 16.67 -2.02 -7.23
N GLU A 27 15.35 -2.03 -7.04
CA GLU A 27 14.41 -2.81 -7.86
C GLU A 27 14.59 -2.47 -9.35
N SER A 28 14.68 -1.19 -9.71
CA SER A 28 14.85 -0.77 -11.09
C SER A 28 16.17 -1.22 -11.71
N LEU A 29 17.23 -1.41 -10.92
CA LEU A 29 18.49 -2.00 -11.42
C LEU A 29 18.37 -3.52 -11.62
N LEU A 30 17.55 -4.20 -10.81
CA LEU A 30 17.34 -5.65 -10.89
C LEU A 30 16.29 -6.03 -11.96
N ASP A 31 15.39 -5.12 -12.33
CA ASP A 31 14.30 -5.33 -13.28
C ASP A 31 14.77 -5.84 -14.66
N GLY A 32 15.89 -5.31 -15.16
CA GLY A 32 16.44 -5.72 -16.46
C GLY A 32 17.28 -7.00 -16.42
N HIS A 33 17.42 -7.68 -15.26
CA HIS A 33 18.31 -8.84 -15.15
C HIS A 33 17.63 -10.11 -15.68
N PRO A 34 18.25 -10.90 -16.58
CA PRO A 34 17.60 -12.05 -17.22
C PRO A 34 17.18 -13.16 -16.25
N ASN A 35 17.88 -13.31 -15.12
CA ASN A 35 17.54 -14.28 -14.07
C ASN A 35 16.60 -13.74 -12.98
N ILE A 36 16.05 -12.54 -13.11
CA ILE A 36 15.16 -11.94 -12.11
C ILE A 36 13.81 -11.64 -12.74
N LEU A 37 12.75 -12.17 -12.13
CA LEU A 37 11.37 -11.86 -12.47
C LEU A 37 10.84 -10.88 -11.42
N VAL A 38 10.77 -9.61 -11.80
CA VAL A 38 10.19 -8.59 -10.93
C VAL A 38 8.67 -8.69 -11.00
N ILE A 39 8.06 -8.86 -9.82
CA ILE A 39 6.64 -8.65 -9.62
C ILE A 39 6.54 -7.21 -9.13
N GLY A 40 6.00 -6.31 -9.95
CA GLY A 40 6.02 -4.88 -9.64
C GLY A 40 5.59 -4.57 -8.21
N CYS A 41 6.37 -3.73 -7.53
CA CYS A 41 6.04 -2.85 -6.41
C CYS A 41 4.65 -3.03 -5.73
N ASP A 42 3.55 -2.78 -6.44
CA ASP A 42 2.21 -2.70 -5.82
C ASP A 42 1.47 -4.03 -5.67
N VAL A 43 1.95 -5.05 -6.38
CA VAL A 43 1.25 -6.33 -6.52
C VAL A 43 1.36 -7.06 -5.19
N LEU A 44 2.55 -7.34 -4.70
CA LEU A 44 2.68 -8.36 -3.67
C LEU A 44 2.10 -7.95 -2.29
N ALA A 45 2.27 -6.69 -1.88
CA ALA A 45 1.78 -6.18 -0.59
C ALA A 45 0.24 -6.11 -0.52
N THR A 46 -0.42 -5.86 -1.65
CA THR A 46 -1.87 -5.61 -1.73
C THR A 46 -2.62 -6.84 -2.23
N VAL A 47 -2.06 -7.56 -3.22
CA VAL A 47 -2.63 -8.74 -3.92
C VAL A 47 -2.71 -9.97 -3.05
N THR A 48 -1.71 -10.22 -2.22
CA THR A 48 -1.59 -11.55 -1.64
C THR A 48 -2.36 -11.72 -0.35
N ARG A 49 -2.81 -10.63 0.30
CA ARG A 49 -3.59 -10.73 1.54
C ARG A 49 -5.07 -10.46 1.35
N ALA A 50 -5.44 -9.29 0.85
CA ALA A 50 -6.85 -8.91 0.72
C ALA A 50 -7.56 -9.74 -0.36
N PHE A 51 -6.98 -9.78 -1.56
CA PHE A 51 -7.52 -10.58 -2.66
C PHE A 51 -7.49 -12.08 -2.34
N TRP A 52 -6.39 -12.60 -1.80
CA TRP A 52 -6.32 -14.02 -1.43
C TRP A 52 -7.30 -14.40 -0.31
N ARG A 53 -7.52 -13.54 0.68
CA ARG A 53 -8.53 -13.77 1.74
C ARG A 53 -9.95 -13.86 1.16
N ASN A 54 -10.25 -13.06 0.14
CA ASN A 54 -11.59 -12.97 -0.43
C ASN A 54 -11.83 -13.99 -1.56
N HIS A 55 -10.78 -14.41 -2.27
CA HIS A 55 -10.91 -15.19 -3.51
C HIS A 55 -10.02 -16.44 -3.57
N GLY A 56 -9.22 -16.72 -2.54
CA GLY A 56 -8.30 -17.87 -2.51
C GLY A 56 -9.00 -19.24 -2.44
N HIS A 57 -10.32 -19.26 -2.22
CA HIS A 57 -11.14 -20.48 -2.30
C HIS A 57 -11.57 -20.83 -3.73
N GLU A 58 -11.34 -19.92 -4.69
CA GLU A 58 -11.74 -20.12 -6.09
C GLU A 58 -10.92 -21.25 -6.73
N THR A 59 -11.62 -22.14 -7.42
CA THR A 59 -11.02 -23.32 -8.06
C THR A 59 -10.96 -23.19 -9.58
N ASP A 60 -11.78 -22.30 -10.15
CA ASP A 60 -11.75 -21.98 -11.57
C ASP A 60 -10.66 -20.93 -11.86
N ALA A 61 -9.71 -21.31 -12.72
CA ALA A 61 -8.59 -20.43 -13.10
C ALA A 61 -9.03 -19.16 -13.82
N ALA A 62 -10.07 -19.25 -14.68
CA ALA A 62 -10.59 -18.12 -15.43
C ALA A 62 -11.27 -17.13 -14.49
N VAL A 63 -12.07 -17.63 -13.54
CA VAL A 63 -12.72 -16.80 -12.52
C VAL A 63 -11.68 -16.14 -11.62
N LEU A 64 -10.68 -16.88 -11.13
CA LEU A 64 -9.65 -16.33 -10.26
C LEU A 64 -8.82 -15.26 -10.98
N ALA A 65 -8.40 -15.50 -12.23
CA ALA A 65 -7.70 -14.52 -13.05
C ALA A 65 -8.58 -13.28 -13.29
N GLY A 66 -9.85 -13.48 -13.68
CA GLY A 66 -10.85 -12.43 -13.89
C GLY A 66 -11.01 -11.51 -12.69
N ARG A 67 -11.23 -12.09 -11.50
CA ARG A 67 -11.33 -11.35 -10.24
C ARG A 67 -10.05 -10.58 -9.93
N PHE A 68 -8.89 -11.16 -10.22
CA PHE A 68 -7.61 -10.49 -10.02
C PHE A 68 -7.47 -9.23 -10.90
N ALA A 69 -7.82 -9.33 -12.18
CA ALA A 69 -7.84 -8.18 -13.09
C ALA A 69 -8.73 -7.04 -12.60
N LEU A 70 -9.92 -7.38 -12.10
CA LEU A 70 -10.88 -6.41 -11.58
C LEU A 70 -10.38 -5.73 -10.32
N HIS A 71 -9.73 -6.49 -9.43
CA HIS A 71 -9.23 -5.97 -8.17
C HIS A 71 -7.98 -5.09 -8.36
N TYR A 72 -7.20 -5.30 -9.43
CA TYR A 72 -5.95 -4.57 -9.70
C TYR A 72 -5.89 -3.96 -11.12
N PRO A 73 -6.80 -3.04 -11.47
CA PRO A 73 -6.90 -2.47 -12.81
C PRO A 73 -5.65 -1.65 -13.19
N ALA A 74 -4.89 -1.17 -12.21
CA ALA A 74 -3.62 -0.48 -12.44
C ALA A 74 -2.59 -1.36 -13.18
N ILE A 75 -2.57 -2.67 -12.91
CA ILE A 75 -1.68 -3.62 -13.60
C ILE A 75 -2.06 -3.72 -15.07
N LEU A 76 -3.35 -3.84 -15.36
CA LEU A 76 -3.85 -3.91 -16.73
C LEU A 76 -3.59 -2.60 -17.49
N ARG A 77 -3.83 -1.44 -16.86
CA ARG A 77 -3.51 -0.12 -17.45
C ARG A 77 -2.01 0.00 -17.77
N ARG A 78 -1.15 -0.51 -16.90
CA ARG A 78 0.30 -0.53 -17.12
C ARG A 78 0.67 -1.43 -18.30
N LEU A 79 0.13 -2.64 -18.36
CA LEU A 79 0.34 -3.56 -19.49
C LEU A 79 -0.23 -3.02 -20.81
N GLN A 80 -1.34 -2.28 -20.77
CA GLN A 80 -1.96 -1.66 -21.94
C GLN A 80 -1.02 -0.66 -22.63
N GLN A 81 -0.08 -0.05 -21.91
CA GLN A 81 0.94 0.84 -22.49
C GLN A 81 1.88 0.10 -23.46
N LEU A 82 1.97 -1.22 -23.36
CA LEU A 82 2.77 -2.07 -24.25
C LEU A 82 1.99 -2.50 -25.51
N GLY A 83 0.67 -2.31 -25.52
CA GLY A 83 -0.23 -2.69 -26.61
C GLY A 83 -1.65 -2.95 -26.11
N ASN A 84 -2.64 -2.67 -26.96
CA ASN A 84 -4.06 -2.80 -26.61
C ASN A 84 -4.49 -4.24 -26.31
N ASP A 85 -3.81 -5.24 -26.89
CA ASP A 85 -4.09 -6.67 -26.72
C ASP A 85 -3.33 -7.29 -25.52
N VAL A 86 -2.32 -6.61 -24.98
CA VAL A 86 -1.42 -7.14 -23.94
C VAL A 86 -2.17 -7.47 -22.62
N PRO A 87 -3.14 -6.67 -22.14
CA PRO A 87 -3.93 -7.03 -20.96
C PRO A 87 -4.69 -8.35 -21.13
N TRP A 88 -5.32 -8.57 -22.29
CA TRP A 88 -6.02 -9.82 -22.59
C TRP A 88 -5.07 -11.00 -22.64
N ARG A 89 -3.92 -10.83 -23.31
CA ARG A 89 -2.87 -11.84 -23.37
C ARG A 89 -2.35 -12.20 -21.98
N PHE A 90 -2.17 -11.22 -21.10
CA PHE A 90 -1.77 -11.46 -19.71
C PHE A 90 -2.77 -12.34 -18.97
N MET A 91 -4.07 -12.04 -19.12
CA MET A 91 -5.15 -12.79 -18.49
C MET A 91 -5.22 -14.24 -18.99
N THR A 92 -5.11 -14.43 -20.30
CA THR A 92 -5.04 -15.76 -20.91
C THR A 92 -3.83 -16.54 -20.40
N LEU A 93 -2.65 -15.94 -20.37
CA LEU A 93 -1.43 -16.59 -19.87
C LEU A 93 -1.50 -16.94 -18.38
N LEU A 94 -2.11 -16.08 -17.57
CA LEU A 94 -2.32 -16.34 -16.14
C LEU A 94 -3.29 -17.51 -15.95
N GLN A 95 -4.41 -17.51 -16.66
CA GLN A 95 -5.39 -18.60 -16.63
C GLN A 95 -4.76 -19.92 -17.08
N GLU A 96 -4.09 -19.95 -18.23
CA GLU A 96 -3.41 -21.14 -18.74
C GLU A 96 -2.34 -21.66 -17.77
N GLY A 97 -1.58 -20.75 -17.16
CA GLY A 97 -0.57 -21.08 -16.15
C GLY A 97 -1.18 -21.72 -14.91
N LEU A 98 -2.30 -21.18 -14.42
CA LEU A 98 -3.05 -21.74 -13.29
C LEU A 98 -3.61 -23.13 -13.64
N GLN A 99 -4.28 -23.27 -14.78
CA GLN A 99 -4.82 -24.57 -15.23
C GLN A 99 -3.72 -25.63 -15.38
N ALA A 100 -2.56 -25.24 -15.91
CA ALA A 100 -1.41 -26.14 -16.04
C ALA A 100 -0.80 -26.56 -14.69
N ALA A 101 -1.02 -25.79 -13.62
CA ALA A 101 -0.59 -26.12 -12.28
C ALA A 101 -1.52 -27.13 -11.58
N GLY A 102 -2.68 -27.46 -12.17
CA GLY A 102 -3.63 -28.45 -11.68
C GLY A 102 -5.03 -27.87 -11.41
N ALA A 103 -6.02 -28.75 -11.19
CA ALA A 103 -7.34 -28.33 -10.72
C ALA A 103 -7.28 -27.96 -9.23
N GLY A 104 -7.98 -26.89 -8.83
CA GLY A 104 -7.83 -26.24 -7.54
C GLY A 104 -8.18 -27.06 -6.28
N PRO A 105 -8.07 -26.46 -5.09
CA PRO A 105 -7.80 -25.04 -4.83
C PRO A 105 -6.33 -24.65 -5.08
N TYR A 106 -6.11 -23.51 -5.73
CA TYR A 106 -4.77 -22.99 -5.98
C TYR A 106 -4.14 -22.51 -4.67
N THR A 107 -2.81 -22.58 -4.56
CA THR A 107 -2.08 -21.96 -3.45
C THR A 107 -1.65 -20.54 -3.81
N ARG A 108 -1.44 -19.70 -2.80
CA ARG A 108 -0.99 -18.30 -2.97
C ARG A 108 0.35 -18.25 -3.70
N ARG A 109 1.27 -19.13 -3.33
CA ARG A 109 2.54 -19.37 -4.02
C ARG A 109 2.35 -19.65 -5.51
N CYS A 110 1.49 -20.62 -5.84
CA CYS A 110 1.22 -20.99 -7.24
C CYS A 110 0.71 -19.77 -8.02
N PHE A 111 -0.26 -19.04 -7.46
CA PHE A 111 -0.79 -17.85 -8.09
C PHE A 111 0.28 -16.79 -8.35
N VAL A 112 1.11 -16.49 -7.35
CA VAL A 112 2.21 -15.52 -7.47
C VAL A 112 3.23 -15.94 -8.54
N GLN A 113 3.57 -17.23 -8.61
CA GLN A 113 4.45 -17.78 -9.64
C GLN A 113 3.83 -17.60 -11.04
N GLN A 114 2.57 -17.98 -11.24
CA GLN A 114 1.90 -17.87 -12.54
C GLN A 114 1.70 -16.41 -12.96
N TYR A 115 1.38 -15.53 -12.01
CA TYR A 115 1.35 -14.08 -12.23
C TYR A 115 2.69 -13.58 -12.79
N ALA A 116 3.79 -13.91 -12.12
CA ALA A 116 5.12 -13.43 -12.53
C ALA A 116 5.51 -13.94 -13.92
N LEU A 117 5.19 -15.21 -14.22
CA LEU A 117 5.41 -15.81 -15.52
C LEU A 117 4.58 -15.15 -16.61
N ALA A 118 3.27 -14.97 -16.39
CA ALA A 118 2.38 -14.31 -17.34
C ALA A 118 2.80 -12.87 -17.61
N TYR A 119 3.12 -12.12 -16.55
CA TYR A 119 3.56 -10.74 -16.64
C TYR A 119 4.85 -10.61 -17.46
N ASN A 120 5.90 -11.37 -17.12
CA ASN A 120 7.18 -11.29 -17.83
C ASN A 120 7.09 -11.80 -19.29
N ARG A 121 6.20 -12.76 -19.58
CA ARG A 121 5.90 -13.18 -20.97
C ARG A 121 5.25 -12.06 -21.78
N CYS A 122 4.35 -11.27 -21.18
CA CYS A 122 3.78 -10.10 -21.83
C CYS A 122 4.83 -9.00 -22.10
N LEU A 123 5.86 -8.90 -21.25
CA LEU A 123 7.02 -8.04 -21.49
C LEU A 123 7.98 -8.59 -22.58
N GLY A 124 7.69 -9.77 -23.15
CA GLY A 124 8.58 -10.44 -24.10
C GLY A 124 9.89 -10.93 -23.49
N ARG A 125 9.96 -11.09 -22.16
CA ARG A 125 11.18 -11.48 -21.46
C ARG A 125 11.34 -13.01 -21.43
N PRO A 126 12.56 -13.52 -21.64
CA PRO A 126 12.82 -14.94 -21.42
C PRO A 126 12.70 -15.27 -19.93
N VAL A 127 12.21 -16.46 -19.63
CA VAL A 127 12.19 -17.02 -18.26
C VAL A 127 13.19 -18.17 -18.21
N PRO A 128 14.44 -17.94 -17.78
CA PRO A 128 15.42 -19.01 -17.68
C PRO A 128 15.07 -19.98 -16.55
N PRO A 129 15.50 -21.24 -16.64
CA PRO A 129 15.45 -22.17 -15.51
C PRO A 129 16.16 -21.57 -14.29
N GLY A 130 15.54 -21.70 -13.11
CA GLY A 130 16.09 -21.16 -11.87
C GLY A 130 16.00 -19.63 -11.73
N ALA A 131 15.16 -18.96 -12.52
CA ALA A 131 14.87 -17.54 -12.33
C ALA A 131 14.39 -17.26 -10.90
N ILE A 132 14.81 -16.12 -10.36
CA ILE A 132 14.49 -15.67 -9.01
C ILE A 132 13.33 -14.69 -9.08
N LEU A 133 12.36 -14.88 -8.20
CA LEU A 133 11.26 -13.94 -8.01
C LEU A 133 11.71 -12.76 -7.15
N LEU A 134 11.62 -11.53 -7.65
CA LEU A 134 11.85 -10.34 -6.83
C LEU A 134 10.51 -9.78 -6.35
N CYS A 135 10.38 -9.71 -5.03
CA CYS A 135 9.18 -9.39 -4.29
C CYS A 135 9.39 -8.10 -3.50
N HIS A 136 8.93 -6.95 -3.99
CA HIS A 136 9.09 -5.69 -3.26
C HIS A 136 7.99 -5.49 -2.22
N ALA A 137 8.38 -5.46 -0.95
CA ALA A 137 7.53 -5.18 0.18
C ALA A 137 7.40 -3.65 0.39
N HIS A 138 6.29 -3.06 -0.10
CA HIS A 138 6.04 -1.62 -0.04
C HIS A 138 5.74 -1.05 1.35
N ASP A 139 5.41 -1.91 2.33
CA ASP A 139 5.34 -1.54 3.75
C ASP A 139 6.06 -2.61 4.61
N PRO A 140 7.39 -2.53 4.74
CA PRO A 140 8.17 -3.50 5.50
C PRO A 140 7.89 -3.41 7.00
N SER A 141 7.13 -2.41 7.47
CA SER A 141 6.70 -2.37 8.87
C SER A 141 5.59 -3.39 9.18
N GLN A 142 5.01 -4.00 8.15
CA GLN A 142 4.09 -5.15 8.29
C GLN A 142 4.87 -6.47 8.30
N VAL A 143 5.41 -6.84 9.46
CA VAL A 143 6.08 -8.15 9.67
C VAL A 143 5.21 -9.31 9.20
N ALA A 144 3.89 -9.21 9.34
CA ALA A 144 2.93 -10.20 8.85
C ALA A 144 3.06 -10.44 7.34
N MET A 145 3.25 -9.39 6.54
CA MET A 145 3.45 -9.54 5.10
C MET A 145 4.76 -10.28 4.78
N VAL A 146 5.84 -9.97 5.50
CA VAL A 146 7.12 -10.68 5.33
C VAL A 146 6.98 -12.15 5.71
N ARG A 147 6.27 -12.46 6.81
CA ARG A 147 5.99 -13.84 7.22
C ARG A 147 5.17 -14.59 6.18
N HIS A 148 4.12 -13.99 5.64
CA HIS A 148 3.29 -14.62 4.61
C HIS A 148 4.07 -14.97 3.34
N LEU A 149 4.94 -14.08 2.88
CA LEU A 149 5.79 -14.37 1.73
C LEU A 149 6.82 -15.45 2.04
N ALA A 150 7.33 -15.47 3.26
CA ALA A 150 8.23 -16.49 3.73
C ALA A 150 7.53 -17.86 3.91
N GLU A 151 6.24 -17.89 4.25
CA GLU A 151 5.42 -19.11 4.26
C GLU A 151 5.27 -19.69 2.84
N ASP A 152 5.00 -18.84 1.86
CA ASP A 152 4.85 -19.25 0.45
C ASP A 152 6.19 -19.71 -0.16
N PHE A 153 7.28 -19.03 0.23
CA PHE A 153 8.63 -19.29 -0.24
C PHE A 153 9.58 -19.52 0.96
N PRO A 154 9.61 -20.75 1.53
CA PRO A 154 10.41 -21.08 2.71
C PRO A 154 11.91 -20.83 2.56
N ASP A 155 12.39 -20.84 1.31
CA ASP A 155 13.78 -20.58 0.92
C ASP A 155 14.05 -19.14 0.47
N CYS A 156 13.15 -18.21 0.80
CA CYS A 156 13.32 -16.82 0.43
C CYS A 156 14.57 -16.17 1.04
N LEU A 157 15.10 -15.20 0.31
CA LEU A 157 16.16 -14.31 0.78
C LEU A 157 15.57 -12.96 1.17
N LEU A 158 16.02 -12.37 2.28
CA LEU A 158 15.59 -11.05 2.72
C LEU A 158 16.66 -10.02 2.34
N LEU A 159 16.34 -9.16 1.37
CA LEU A 159 17.25 -8.11 0.90
C LEU A 159 16.78 -6.76 1.43
N HIS A 160 17.56 -6.15 2.30
CA HIS A 160 17.24 -4.84 2.88
C HIS A 160 18.01 -3.73 2.18
N VAL A 161 17.33 -2.66 1.81
CA VAL A 161 17.98 -1.42 1.39
C VAL A 161 18.01 -0.46 2.58
N VAL A 162 19.21 -0.06 2.95
CA VAL A 162 19.45 0.91 4.02
C VAL A 162 20.15 2.14 3.48
N ARG A 163 19.98 3.25 4.18
CA ARG A 163 20.63 4.53 3.91
C ARG A 163 21.03 5.14 5.25
N GLU A 164 21.99 6.06 5.26
CA GLU A 164 22.39 6.73 6.51
C GLU A 164 21.13 7.25 7.25
N PRO A 165 20.89 6.88 8.52
CA PRO A 165 19.62 7.14 9.20
C PRO A 165 19.22 8.61 9.28
N LEU A 166 20.14 9.53 9.60
CA LEU A 166 19.82 10.96 9.66
C LEU A 166 19.45 11.50 8.27
N GLN A 167 20.18 11.07 7.25
CA GLN A 167 19.92 11.40 5.86
C GLN A 167 18.57 10.85 5.39
N THR A 168 18.21 9.64 5.82
CA THR A 168 16.92 9.01 5.55
C THR A 168 15.79 9.82 6.17
N LEU A 169 15.94 10.21 7.44
CA LEU A 169 14.96 11.04 8.16
C LEU A 169 14.73 12.38 7.47
N GLY A 170 15.81 13.12 7.19
CA GLY A 170 15.73 14.42 6.54
C GLY A 170 15.12 14.32 5.15
N SER A 171 15.49 13.29 4.38
CA SER A 171 14.91 13.05 3.06
C SER A 171 13.44 12.65 3.12
N HIS A 172 13.01 11.93 4.15
CA HIS A 172 11.62 11.50 4.32
C HIS A 172 10.73 12.68 4.67
N PHE A 173 11.12 13.48 5.65
CA PHE A 173 10.41 14.71 6.00
C PHE A 173 10.39 15.71 4.83
N ALA A 174 11.52 15.90 4.13
CA ALA A 174 11.61 16.78 2.96
C ALA A 174 10.65 16.41 1.84
N HIS A 175 10.34 15.12 1.67
CA HIS A 175 9.40 14.68 0.64
C HIS A 175 8.01 15.25 0.93
N TYR A 176 7.48 15.08 2.13
CA TYR A 176 6.18 15.65 2.48
C TYR A 176 6.22 17.17 2.51
N PHE A 177 7.21 17.73 3.18
CA PHE A 177 7.28 19.17 3.39
C PHE A 177 7.45 19.97 2.09
N HIS A 178 8.25 19.49 1.14
CA HIS A 178 8.53 20.23 -0.10
C HIS A 178 7.77 19.69 -1.33
N GLN A 179 7.36 18.42 -1.37
CA GLN A 179 6.73 17.81 -2.56
C GLN A 179 5.23 17.53 -2.38
N GLN A 180 4.75 17.46 -1.14
CA GLN A 180 3.32 17.26 -0.84
C GLN A 180 2.85 18.31 0.19
N PRO A 181 3.00 19.62 -0.09
CA PRO A 181 2.74 20.67 0.88
C PRO A 181 1.28 20.70 1.35
N GLU A 182 0.34 20.31 0.49
CA GLU A 182 -1.09 20.20 0.84
C GLU A 182 -1.32 19.10 1.87
N LEU A 183 -0.84 17.88 1.60
CA LEU A 183 -0.91 16.77 2.54
C LEU A 183 -0.16 17.09 3.84
N MET A 184 0.98 17.77 3.74
CA MET A 184 1.74 18.24 4.91
C MET A 184 0.96 19.26 5.74
N ALA A 185 0.21 20.16 5.10
CA ALA A 185 -0.62 21.13 5.81
C ALA A 185 -1.80 20.44 6.52
N GLU A 186 -2.41 19.43 5.89
CA GLU A 186 -3.56 18.70 6.41
C GLU A 186 -3.18 17.70 7.53
N LYS A 187 -2.07 16.97 7.35
CA LYS A 187 -1.70 15.82 8.20
C LYS A 187 -0.33 15.99 8.87
N SER A 188 0.07 17.23 9.16
CA SER A 188 1.41 17.55 9.70
C SER A 188 1.81 16.73 10.93
N ALA A 189 0.86 16.49 11.85
CA ALA A 189 1.03 15.70 13.06
C ALA A 189 1.37 14.23 12.77
N GLU A 190 0.49 13.58 12.02
CA GLU A 190 0.57 12.18 11.63
C GLU A 190 1.81 11.90 10.80
N ILE A 191 2.13 12.78 9.84
CA ILE A 191 3.33 12.66 9.01
C ILE A 191 4.58 12.79 9.87
N LEU A 192 4.62 13.78 10.77
CA LEU A 192 5.80 13.96 11.63
C LEU A 192 5.98 12.75 12.56
N GLU A 193 4.90 12.26 13.16
CA GLU A 193 4.93 11.05 13.99
C GLU A 193 5.40 9.85 13.18
N TRP A 194 4.79 9.57 12.04
CA TRP A 194 5.11 8.42 11.19
C TRP A 194 6.55 8.45 10.68
N VAL A 195 7.03 9.61 10.24
CA VAL A 195 8.42 9.78 9.78
C VAL A 195 9.40 9.60 10.92
N VAL A 196 9.19 10.25 12.08
CA VAL A 196 10.14 10.17 13.20
C VAL A 196 10.09 8.80 13.88
N SER A 197 8.91 8.28 14.20
CA SER A 197 8.75 6.96 14.81
C SER A 197 9.21 5.84 13.88
N GLY A 198 8.93 5.94 12.58
CA GLY A 198 9.35 4.97 11.57
C GLY A 198 10.87 4.87 11.45
N ILE A 199 11.59 5.97 11.59
CA ILE A 199 13.05 5.97 11.57
C ILE A 199 13.64 5.58 12.93
N LEU A 200 13.16 6.18 14.02
CA LEU A 200 13.74 5.96 15.35
C LEU A 200 13.39 4.59 15.91
N LEU A 201 12.10 4.23 15.89
CA LEU A 201 11.57 3.07 16.60
C LEU A 201 11.48 1.84 15.71
N LYS A 202 11.26 1.99 14.41
CA LYS A 202 11.23 0.83 13.49
C LYS A 202 12.63 0.50 12.95
N GLY A 203 12.84 -0.75 12.61
CA GLY A 203 14.09 -1.27 12.05
C GLY A 203 13.86 -1.90 10.67
N CYS A 204 14.91 -2.52 10.13
CA CYS A 204 14.74 -3.51 9.07
C CYS A 204 14.25 -4.80 9.72
N PRO A 205 13.07 -5.34 9.33
CA PRO A 205 12.55 -6.55 9.95
C PRO A 205 13.44 -7.74 9.62
N VAL A 206 14.17 -8.27 10.60
CA VAL A 206 14.87 -9.56 10.45
C VAL A 206 14.05 -10.57 11.24
N LEU A 207 13.38 -11.47 10.52
CA LEU A 207 12.81 -12.67 11.12
C LEU A 207 13.99 -13.53 11.63
N PRO A 208 14.07 -13.88 12.92
CA PRO A 208 15.21 -14.62 13.48
C PRO A 208 15.56 -15.89 12.69
N GLU A 209 14.55 -16.61 12.24
CA GLU A 209 14.65 -17.82 11.42
C GLU A 209 15.16 -17.58 9.98
N TYR A 210 15.19 -16.32 9.53
CA TYR A 210 15.77 -15.88 8.26
C TYR A 210 17.06 -15.06 8.43
N ALA A 211 17.61 -14.94 9.63
CA ALA A 211 18.77 -14.08 9.89
C ALA A 211 19.99 -14.42 9.02
N GLN A 212 20.25 -15.72 8.76
CA GLN A 212 21.35 -16.16 7.89
C GLN A 212 21.08 -15.88 6.40
N ARG A 213 19.82 -15.71 6.02
CA ARG A 213 19.33 -15.43 4.66
C ARG A 213 18.96 -13.95 4.47
N SER A 214 19.35 -13.11 5.43
CA SER A 214 19.12 -11.67 5.39
C SER A 214 20.42 -10.91 5.11
N ARG A 215 20.37 -9.97 4.18
CA ARG A 215 21.47 -9.04 3.89
C ARG A 215 20.96 -7.63 3.67
N ALA A 216 21.71 -6.66 4.18
CA ALA A 216 21.48 -5.26 3.92
C ALA A 216 22.48 -4.71 2.91
N VAL A 217 22.01 -3.89 1.98
CA VAL A 217 22.81 -3.12 1.04
C VAL A 217 22.61 -1.63 1.29
N ARG A 218 23.71 -0.88 1.35
CA ARG A 218 23.69 0.57 1.56
C ARG A 218 23.45 1.27 0.22
N LEU A 219 22.50 2.20 0.17
CA LEU A 219 22.26 3.03 -1.00
C LEU A 219 23.54 3.76 -1.46
N GLU A 220 24.34 4.23 -0.49
CA GLU A 220 25.60 4.91 -0.77
C GLU A 220 26.59 4.02 -1.50
N ASP A 221 26.66 2.72 -1.17
CA ASP A 221 27.54 1.76 -1.84
C ASP A 221 27.03 1.45 -3.26
N VAL A 222 25.71 1.32 -3.45
CA VAL A 222 25.10 1.12 -4.78
C VAL A 222 25.39 2.31 -5.69
N LYS A 223 25.32 3.55 -5.18
CA LYS A 223 25.56 4.75 -5.99
C LYS A 223 27.05 5.03 -6.22
N ARG A 224 27.91 4.88 -5.20
CA ARG A 224 29.34 5.26 -5.28
C ARG A 224 30.21 4.16 -5.89
N ARG A 225 29.85 2.90 -5.69
CA ARG A 225 30.62 1.73 -6.15
C ARG A 225 29.69 0.71 -6.83
N PRO A 226 28.90 1.11 -7.84
CA PRO A 226 27.81 0.30 -8.39
C PRO A 226 28.25 -1.09 -8.82
N ARG A 227 29.29 -1.19 -9.65
CA ARG A 227 29.79 -2.47 -10.16
C ARG A 227 30.20 -3.43 -9.04
N ALA A 228 31.04 -2.96 -8.11
CA ALA A 228 31.51 -3.80 -7.00
C ALA A 228 30.36 -4.25 -6.08
N THR A 229 29.44 -3.33 -5.75
CA THR A 229 28.30 -3.61 -4.88
C THR A 229 27.31 -4.57 -5.52
N LEU A 230 26.95 -4.34 -6.78
CA LEU A 230 26.00 -5.18 -7.51
C LEU A 230 26.60 -6.55 -7.85
N GLN A 231 27.91 -6.64 -8.10
CA GLN A 231 28.59 -7.92 -8.30
C GLN A 231 28.57 -8.77 -7.03
N ALA A 232 28.82 -8.17 -5.86
CA ALA A 232 28.69 -8.85 -4.58
C ALA A 232 27.23 -9.28 -4.32
N LEU A 233 26.25 -8.46 -4.72
CA LEU A 233 24.83 -8.81 -4.65
C LEU A 233 24.50 -10.02 -5.54
N CYS A 234 24.97 -10.06 -6.80
CA CYS A 234 24.80 -11.21 -7.69
C CYS A 234 25.40 -12.49 -7.10
N GLN A 235 26.61 -12.41 -6.55
CA GLN A 235 27.26 -13.55 -5.89
C GLN A 235 26.43 -14.09 -4.73
N TRP A 236 25.89 -13.21 -3.89
CA TRP A 236 25.02 -13.60 -2.79
C TRP A 236 23.67 -14.17 -3.24
N LEU A 237 23.08 -13.59 -4.29
CA LEU A 237 21.84 -14.09 -4.90
C LEU A 237 22.05 -15.43 -5.64
N GLY A 238 23.30 -15.76 -6.00
CA GLY A 238 23.64 -16.94 -6.78
C GLY A 238 23.28 -16.80 -8.27
N ILE A 239 23.34 -15.59 -8.82
CA ILE A 239 23.07 -15.30 -10.24
C ILE A 239 24.33 -14.77 -10.93
N PRO A 240 24.49 -14.99 -12.25
CA PRO A 240 25.62 -14.43 -12.99
C PRO A 240 25.55 -12.90 -13.01
N TRP A 241 26.69 -12.25 -13.23
CA TRP A 241 26.71 -10.81 -13.53
C TRP A 241 26.09 -10.55 -14.89
N HIS A 242 25.33 -9.46 -15.02
CA HIS A 242 24.85 -8.95 -16.29
C HIS A 242 24.93 -7.42 -16.31
N ASP A 243 25.37 -6.83 -17.43
CA ASP A 243 25.57 -5.38 -17.52
C ASP A 243 24.27 -4.56 -17.47
N THR A 244 23.11 -5.19 -17.63
CA THR A 244 21.80 -4.54 -17.42
C THR A 244 21.63 -4.00 -15.99
N LEU A 245 22.37 -4.54 -15.01
CA LEU A 245 22.40 -4.03 -13.64
C LEU A 245 22.92 -2.60 -13.52
N LEU A 246 23.60 -2.09 -14.55
CA LEU A 246 24.05 -0.70 -14.61
C LEU A 246 23.03 0.23 -15.27
N ASN A 247 21.89 -0.30 -15.69
CA ASN A 247 20.81 0.45 -16.30
C ASN A 247 19.56 0.34 -15.42
N SER A 248 18.99 1.48 -15.07
CA SER A 248 17.74 1.52 -14.31
C SER A 248 16.58 1.35 -15.28
N THR A 249 15.80 0.27 -15.13
CA THR A 249 14.63 -0.02 -15.96
C THR A 249 13.34 -0.17 -15.15
N CYS A 250 12.22 -0.05 -15.83
CA CYS A 250 10.89 -0.36 -15.30
C CYS A 250 10.16 -1.10 -16.44
N ASP A 251 9.80 -2.36 -16.24
CA ASP A 251 9.30 -3.25 -17.29
C ASP A 251 10.26 -3.39 -18.48
N GLY A 252 11.55 -3.14 -18.26
CA GLY A 252 12.60 -3.29 -19.27
C GLY A 252 12.74 -2.05 -20.14
N LEU A 253 11.87 -1.06 -19.94
CA LEU A 253 12.01 0.27 -20.52
C LEU A 253 12.92 1.11 -19.63
N PRO A 254 13.70 2.05 -20.19
CA PRO A 254 14.51 2.97 -19.40
C PRO A 254 13.65 3.69 -18.35
N HIS A 255 14.00 3.53 -17.08
CA HIS A 255 13.27 4.17 -16.00
C HIS A 255 13.47 5.69 -16.11
N PRO A 256 12.41 6.51 -16.10
CA PRO A 256 12.53 7.97 -16.25
C PRO A 256 13.14 8.67 -15.04
N GLY A 257 13.85 7.97 -14.14
CA GLY A 257 14.28 8.49 -12.83
C GLY A 257 13.13 8.92 -11.91
N MET A 258 13.49 9.56 -10.80
CA MET A 258 12.53 10.21 -9.91
C MET A 258 12.66 11.73 -10.00
N LEU A 259 11.54 12.43 -10.18
CA LEU A 259 11.50 13.88 -10.04
C LEU A 259 11.66 14.28 -8.57
N THR A 260 12.53 15.25 -8.30
CA THR A 260 12.66 15.88 -6.99
C THR A 260 12.63 17.41 -7.15
N PRO A 261 12.33 18.20 -6.10
CA PRO A 261 12.31 19.66 -6.16
C PRO A 261 13.61 20.31 -6.65
N THR A 262 14.73 19.58 -6.63
CA THR A 262 16.03 20.07 -7.10
C THR A 262 16.44 19.46 -8.45
N GLY A 263 15.50 18.88 -9.19
CA GLY A 263 15.73 18.21 -10.46
C GLY A 263 15.52 16.69 -10.42
N GLN A 264 15.68 16.07 -11.58
CA GLN A 264 15.50 14.65 -11.80
C GLN A 264 16.71 13.86 -11.28
N VAL A 265 16.48 12.88 -10.41
CA VAL A 265 17.52 11.95 -9.97
C VAL A 265 17.44 10.71 -10.86
N GLN A 266 18.42 10.56 -11.74
CA GLN A 266 18.55 9.41 -12.64
C GLN A 266 19.82 8.59 -12.33
N GLY A 267 19.73 7.29 -12.57
CA GLY A 267 20.88 6.38 -12.53
C GLY A 267 21.68 6.49 -11.23
N PHE A 268 23.01 6.51 -11.33
CA PHE A 268 23.91 6.51 -10.19
C PHE A 268 24.27 7.90 -9.64
N ALA A 269 23.52 8.95 -9.99
CA ALA A 269 23.79 10.30 -9.49
C ALA A 269 23.86 10.37 -7.95
N THR A 270 24.91 11.00 -7.42
CA THR A 270 25.19 11.11 -5.98
C THR A 270 24.62 12.38 -5.34
N THR A 271 24.05 13.29 -6.13
CA THR A 271 23.50 14.58 -5.66
C THR A 271 22.51 14.41 -4.51
N ALA A 272 21.66 13.39 -4.57
CA ALA A 272 20.70 13.06 -3.51
C ALA A 272 21.37 12.58 -2.20
N LEU A 273 22.59 12.02 -2.27
CA LEU A 273 23.37 11.59 -1.09
C LEU A 273 24.10 12.75 -0.42
N GLU A 274 24.36 13.84 -1.16
CA GLU A 274 25.13 14.99 -0.68
C GLU A 274 24.27 16.03 0.05
N LYS A 275 22.94 15.98 -0.14
CA LYS A 275 21.99 16.90 0.49
C LYS A 275 21.94 16.73 2.00
N LYS A 276 22.56 17.61 2.77
CA LYS A 276 22.54 17.54 4.24
C LYS A 276 21.22 18.00 4.89
N HIS A 277 20.18 18.36 4.16
CA HIS A 277 18.86 18.77 4.71
C HIS A 277 18.99 19.76 5.89
N ARG A 278 19.88 20.76 5.78
CA ARG A 278 20.20 21.68 6.89
C ARG A 278 19.03 22.60 7.25
N ASP A 279 18.12 22.81 6.31
CA ASP A 279 16.83 23.47 6.46
C ASP A 279 15.88 22.70 7.40
N ILE A 280 16.01 21.37 7.45
CA ILE A 280 15.13 20.45 8.20
C ILE A 280 15.81 19.90 9.46
N LEU A 281 17.12 19.66 9.41
CA LEU A 281 17.93 19.07 10.48
C LEU A 281 19.09 20.00 10.82
N THR A 282 18.92 20.77 11.89
CA THR A 282 19.97 21.67 12.40
C THR A 282 21.16 20.88 12.95
N ALA A 283 22.28 21.57 13.21
CA ALA A 283 23.42 20.94 13.89
C ALA A 283 23.03 20.36 15.26
N PHE A 284 22.13 21.04 15.99
CA PHE A 284 21.61 20.59 17.28
C PHE A 284 20.69 19.37 17.14
N ASP A 285 19.87 19.29 16.09
CA ASP A 285 19.07 18.09 15.80
C ASP A 285 19.96 16.91 15.48
N ARG A 286 20.96 17.10 14.61
CA ARG A 286 21.92 16.07 14.22
C ARG A 286 22.72 15.52 15.39
N LEU A 287 23.04 16.36 16.38
CA LEU A 287 23.66 15.94 17.63
C LEU A 287 22.76 14.95 18.38
N ARG A 288 21.52 15.38 18.67
CA ARG A 288 20.56 14.62 19.50
C ARG A 288 20.11 13.34 18.82
N LEU A 289 19.65 13.45 17.57
CA LEU A 289 19.23 12.32 16.75
C LEU A 289 20.40 11.41 16.39
N GLY A 290 21.62 11.94 16.29
CA GLY A 290 22.83 11.16 16.06
C GLY A 290 23.17 10.22 17.22
N ILE A 291 22.87 10.61 18.47
CA ILE A 291 22.98 9.75 19.66
C ILE A 291 21.87 8.70 19.64
N LEU A 292 20.62 9.08 19.36
CA LEU A 292 19.50 8.13 19.25
C LEU A 292 19.73 7.06 18.17
N LEU A 293 20.24 7.47 17.01
CA LEU A 293 20.46 6.59 15.85
C LEU A 293 21.85 5.94 15.85
N HIS A 294 22.64 6.12 16.92
CA HIS A 294 23.98 5.57 17.03
C HIS A 294 24.02 4.04 16.86
N PRO A 295 23.15 3.24 17.51
CA PRO A 295 23.28 1.79 17.40
C PRO A 295 22.91 1.29 15.99
N LYS A 296 21.86 1.81 15.34
CA LYS A 296 21.57 1.56 13.91
C LYS A 296 22.74 1.92 12.99
N ARG A 297 23.33 3.11 13.16
CA ARG A 297 24.48 3.55 12.36
C ARG A 297 25.66 2.60 12.51
N ARG A 298 25.97 2.18 13.73
CA ARG A 298 27.03 1.20 14.00
C ARG A 298 26.71 -0.16 13.40
N ALA A 299 25.48 -0.65 13.55
CA ALA A 299 25.04 -1.94 13.01
C ALA A 299 25.13 -2.00 11.48
N TRP A 300 24.84 -0.89 10.79
CA TRP A 300 24.90 -0.81 9.32
C TRP A 300 26.25 -0.31 8.80
N GLY A 301 27.27 -0.19 9.66
CA GLY A 301 28.61 0.21 9.26
C GLY A 301 28.73 1.65 8.77
N TYR A 302 27.81 2.54 9.16
CA TYR A 302 27.95 3.98 8.92
C TYR A 302 28.94 4.59 9.91
N PRO A 303 29.75 5.59 9.49
CA PRO A 303 30.64 6.29 10.40
C PRO A 303 29.83 6.90 11.54
N ALA A 304 30.16 6.58 12.79
CA ALA A 304 29.53 7.13 13.99
C ALA A 304 30.60 7.42 15.05
N PRO A 305 30.70 8.66 15.57
CA PRO A 305 31.62 8.98 16.66
C PRO A 305 31.36 8.10 17.89
N GLY A 306 32.42 7.45 18.40
CA GLY A 306 32.28 6.50 19.51
C GLY A 306 31.68 7.10 20.79
N TRP A 307 31.84 8.41 21.00
CA TRP A 307 31.26 9.12 22.14
C TRP A 307 29.73 9.12 22.15
N GLN A 308 29.08 9.00 20.98
CA GLN A 308 27.62 8.91 20.88
C GLN A 308 27.08 7.62 21.50
N GLY A 309 27.93 6.59 21.64
CA GLY A 309 27.60 5.36 22.33
C GLY A 309 27.73 5.40 23.85
N TRP A 310 28.34 6.44 24.44
CA TRP A 310 28.64 6.52 25.87
C TRP A 310 27.38 6.60 26.73
N ARG A 311 27.38 5.94 27.89
CA ARG A 311 26.27 6.02 28.86
C ARG A 311 25.98 7.46 29.28
N LEU A 312 27.03 8.26 29.47
CA LEU A 312 26.90 9.68 29.81
C LEU A 312 26.21 10.48 28.68
N ALA A 313 26.59 10.25 27.42
CA ALA A 313 25.94 10.91 26.28
C ALA A 313 24.45 10.55 26.19
N ARG A 314 24.09 9.30 26.48
CA ARG A 314 22.68 8.86 26.57
C ARG A 314 21.97 9.54 27.74
N TRP A 315 22.57 9.62 28.93
CA TRP A 315 21.98 10.28 30.10
C TRP A 315 21.69 11.76 29.81
N LEU A 316 22.68 12.45 29.27
CA LEU A 316 22.57 13.87 28.92
C LEU A 316 21.63 14.13 27.75
N LEU A 317 21.29 13.12 26.94
CA LEU A 317 20.40 13.28 25.81
C LEU A 317 18.97 13.64 26.24
N TRP A 318 18.43 13.06 27.32
CA TRP A 318 17.03 13.29 27.72
C TRP A 318 16.67 14.78 27.90
N PRO A 319 17.40 15.58 28.71
CA PRO A 319 17.09 17.00 28.83
C PRO A 319 17.22 17.75 27.50
N LEU A 320 18.11 17.31 26.60
CA LEU A 320 18.27 17.91 25.28
C LEU A 320 17.08 17.60 24.33
N LEU A 321 16.37 16.50 24.54
CA LEU A 321 15.17 16.13 23.77
C LEU A 321 13.93 16.93 24.18
N LEU A 322 13.95 17.63 25.32
CA LEU A 322 12.86 18.54 25.71
C LEU A 322 12.75 19.75 24.77
N PHE A 323 13.86 20.18 24.17
CA PHE A 323 13.88 21.25 23.18
C PHE A 323 13.30 20.78 21.84
N PRO A 324 12.44 21.57 21.17
CA PRO A 324 11.85 21.16 19.90
C PRO A 324 12.90 20.96 18.81
N LEU A 325 12.72 19.91 18.00
CA LEU A 325 13.43 19.71 16.75
C LEU A 325 13.09 20.80 15.74
N GLN A 326 13.95 21.05 14.76
CA GLN A 326 13.63 22.00 13.69
C GLN A 326 12.38 21.57 12.88
N MET A 327 12.18 20.27 12.67
CA MET A 327 10.96 19.73 12.04
C MET A 327 9.69 20.14 12.81
N GLU A 328 9.70 20.08 14.15
CA GLU A 328 8.57 20.54 14.98
C GLU A 328 8.30 22.05 14.80
N ARG A 329 9.37 22.85 14.68
CA ARG A 329 9.26 24.30 14.47
C ARG A 329 8.68 24.64 13.11
N LEU A 330 9.05 23.89 12.07
CA LEU A 330 8.56 24.09 10.70
C LEU A 330 7.06 23.78 10.58
N ILE A 331 6.56 22.78 11.31
CA ILE A 331 5.13 22.40 11.23
C ILE A 331 4.22 23.22 12.13
N ARG A 332 4.75 23.84 13.20
CA ARG A 332 3.98 24.64 14.16
C ARG A 332 3.06 25.69 13.50
N PRO A 333 3.52 26.52 12.54
CA PRO A 333 2.63 27.48 11.88
C PRO A 333 1.55 26.82 11.02
N LEU A 334 1.81 25.66 10.41
CA LEU A 334 0.84 24.92 9.60
C LEU A 334 -0.29 24.37 10.46
N ALA A 335 0.05 23.71 11.57
CA ALA A 335 -0.93 23.21 12.55
C ALA A 335 -1.76 24.34 13.19
N SER A 336 -1.18 25.55 13.29
CA SER A 336 -1.88 26.73 13.83
C SER A 336 -2.90 27.31 12.84
N ARG A 337 -2.60 27.31 11.53
CA ARG A 337 -3.53 27.75 10.48
C ARG A 337 -4.69 26.77 10.30
N GLN A 338 -4.40 25.47 10.28
CA GLN A 338 -5.43 24.42 10.24
C GLN A 338 -6.42 24.57 11.40
N TYR A 339 -5.93 24.88 12.61
CA TYR A 339 -6.80 25.16 13.74
C TYR A 339 -7.71 26.38 13.48
N GLN A 340 -7.17 27.47 12.94
CA GLN A 340 -7.94 28.69 12.63
C GLN A 340 -9.01 28.46 11.55
N ASP A 341 -8.66 27.83 10.43
CA ASP A 341 -9.59 27.55 9.32
C ASP A 341 -10.73 26.62 9.75
N VAL A 342 -10.41 25.63 10.59
CA VAL A 342 -11.41 24.70 11.13
C VAL A 342 -12.34 25.38 12.13
N THR A 343 -11.81 26.23 13.03
CA THR A 343 -12.65 27.03 13.94
C THR A 343 -13.59 27.99 13.19
N ALA A 344 -13.15 28.52 12.04
CA ALA A 344 -14.00 29.34 11.17
C ALA A 344 -15.08 28.52 10.45
N SER A 345 -14.84 27.24 10.17
CA SER A 345 -15.79 26.33 9.50
C SER A 345 -16.87 25.72 10.41
N GLY A 346 -16.88 26.03 11.71
CA GLY A 346 -17.85 25.51 12.68
C GLY A 346 -17.66 24.04 13.06
N ARG A 347 -16.69 23.32 12.47
CA ARG A 347 -16.31 21.97 12.89
C ARG A 347 -15.53 22.04 14.20
N ARG A 348 -15.99 21.35 15.24
CA ARG A 348 -15.26 21.24 16.51
C ARG A 348 -14.09 20.27 16.34
N PHE A 349 -12.89 20.79 16.19
CA PHE A 349 -11.68 20.09 16.62
C PHE A 349 -11.21 20.69 17.94
N GLY A 350 -10.77 19.84 18.87
CA GLY A 350 -10.24 20.30 20.15
C GLY A 350 -9.09 21.28 19.97
N ALA A 351 -8.92 22.21 20.90
CA ALA A 351 -7.78 23.13 21.04
C ALA A 351 -6.41 22.44 21.24
N SER A 352 -6.29 21.17 20.83
CA SER A 352 -5.27 20.22 21.22
C SER A 352 -4.19 19.98 20.17
N SER A 353 -4.28 20.43 18.91
CA SER A 353 -3.36 19.96 17.85
C SER A 353 -1.88 20.29 18.10
N VAL A 354 -1.52 21.53 18.45
CA VAL A 354 -0.10 21.91 18.66
C VAL A 354 0.48 21.28 19.93
N PHE A 355 -0.27 21.27 21.03
CA PHE A 355 0.17 20.67 22.29
C PHE A 355 0.21 19.14 22.19
N ALA A 356 -0.77 18.51 21.56
CA ALA A 356 -0.80 17.07 21.31
C ALA A 356 0.35 16.64 20.40
N ASN A 357 0.69 17.41 19.36
CA ASN A 357 1.84 17.13 18.50
C ASN A 357 3.15 17.20 19.28
N TRP A 358 3.30 18.23 20.11
CA TRP A 358 4.46 18.38 20.98
C TRP A 358 4.56 17.22 21.98
N PHE A 359 3.45 16.87 22.64
CA PHE A 359 3.37 15.78 23.60
C PHE A 359 3.68 14.42 22.96
N HIS A 360 3.06 14.10 21.82
CA HIS A 360 3.32 12.86 21.07
C HIS A 360 4.78 12.79 20.61
N MET A 361 5.35 13.89 20.14
CA MET A 361 6.77 13.90 19.77
C MET A 361 7.68 13.63 20.96
N ARG A 362 7.38 14.20 22.13
CA ARG A 362 8.12 13.88 23.36
C ARG A 362 7.94 12.41 23.76
N LEU A 363 6.76 11.84 23.57
CA LEU A 363 6.51 10.42 23.81
C LEU A 363 7.35 9.54 22.88
N VAL A 364 7.40 9.83 21.57
CA VAL A 364 8.24 9.08 20.60
C VAL A 364 9.72 9.19 20.94
N LEU A 365 10.20 10.40 21.25
CA LEU A 365 11.60 10.64 21.62
C LEU A 365 11.96 9.99 22.96
N TRP A 366 11.02 9.97 23.92
CA TRP A 366 11.14 9.26 25.19
C TRP A 366 11.26 7.76 24.97
N HIS A 367 10.41 7.14 24.15
CA HIS A 367 10.52 5.72 23.81
C HIS A 367 11.84 5.40 23.11
N GLY A 368 12.30 6.26 22.19
CA GLY A 368 13.60 6.11 21.54
C GLY A 368 14.75 6.17 22.54
N TRP A 369 14.69 7.10 23.50
CA TRP A 369 15.65 7.22 24.58
C TRP A 369 15.63 6.01 25.53
N GLN A 370 14.45 5.55 25.94
CA GLN A 370 14.29 4.37 26.79
C GLN A 370 14.87 3.11 26.13
N ARG A 371 14.59 2.88 24.84
CA ARG A 371 15.16 1.75 24.08
C ARG A 371 16.67 1.81 24.05
N LEU A 372 17.24 2.99 23.79
CA LEU A 372 18.69 3.20 23.80
C LEU A 372 19.32 2.94 25.19
N PHE A 373 18.57 3.17 26.26
CA PHE A 373 19.03 3.01 27.64
C PHE A 373 18.93 1.59 28.17
N PHE A 374 17.76 0.98 28.04
CA PHE A 374 17.40 -0.26 28.72
C PHE A 374 17.55 -1.49 27.81
N SER A 375 17.46 -1.33 26.49
CA SER A 375 17.50 -2.45 25.53
C SER A 375 18.47 -2.22 24.35
N PRO A 376 19.75 -1.87 24.58
CA PRO A 376 20.68 -1.54 23.51
C PRO A 376 21.03 -2.71 22.56
N HIS A 377 20.73 -3.95 22.95
CA HIS A 377 21.04 -5.17 22.18
C HIS A 377 19.85 -5.70 21.34
N GLN A 378 18.62 -5.18 21.54
CA GLN A 378 17.43 -5.62 20.79
C GLN A 378 17.26 -4.93 19.43
N GLU A 379 18.11 -3.95 19.06
CA GLU A 379 17.99 -3.26 17.77
C GLU A 379 18.28 -4.15 16.55
N THR A 380 18.95 -5.29 16.74
CA THR A 380 19.31 -6.24 15.66
C THR A 380 18.45 -7.50 15.62
N SER A 381 17.63 -7.75 16.61
CA SER A 381 16.85 -8.98 16.70
C SER A 381 15.57 -8.74 17.47
N LEU A 382 14.46 -9.22 16.90
CA LEU A 382 13.14 -9.37 17.50
C LEU A 382 12.24 -8.13 17.36
N LEU A 383 11.27 -8.25 16.46
CA LEU A 383 9.91 -7.87 16.80
C LEU A 383 9.26 -9.11 17.43
N THR A 384 9.24 -9.16 18.77
CA THR A 384 8.15 -9.85 19.46
C THR A 384 6.92 -8.97 19.31
N GLU A 385 5.84 -9.55 18.78
CA GLU A 385 4.50 -9.01 18.96
C GLU A 385 4.29 -8.81 20.46
N GLN A 386 4.33 -7.58 20.96
CA GLN A 386 3.62 -7.24 22.18
C GLN A 386 3.40 -5.73 22.30
N GLU A 387 2.13 -5.44 22.58
CA GLU A 387 1.53 -4.20 23.05
C GLU A 387 1.32 -3.14 21.95
N GLY A 388 0.10 -2.88 21.49
CA GLY A 388 -1.09 -2.64 22.32
C GLY A 388 -1.11 -1.17 22.71
N CYS A 389 -1.27 -0.28 21.73
CA CYS A 389 -1.71 1.09 22.01
C CYS A 389 -3.23 1.10 21.86
N GLY A 390 -3.91 1.18 23.00
CA GLY A 390 -5.34 1.43 23.04
C GLY A 390 -5.66 2.75 22.34
N PHE A 391 -6.64 2.68 21.45
CA PHE A 391 -7.52 3.81 21.18
C PHE A 391 -8.93 3.31 21.48
N ASP A 392 -9.66 4.10 22.25
CA ASP A 392 -11.07 3.93 22.64
C ASP A 392 -12.04 4.11 21.45
N GLN A 393 -11.62 3.69 20.25
CA GLN A 393 -12.41 3.63 19.03
C GLN A 393 -12.20 2.23 18.48
N ALA A 394 -13.25 1.40 18.49
CA ALA A 394 -13.20 0.12 17.81
C ALA A 394 -12.75 0.35 16.36
N ASP A 395 -11.76 -0.42 15.90
CA ASP A 395 -11.29 -0.40 14.52
C ASP A 395 -12.49 -0.59 13.58
N GLU A 396 -12.57 0.20 12.51
CA GLU A 396 -13.58 0.10 11.45
C GLU A 396 -13.77 -1.34 10.94
N THR A 397 -12.70 -2.14 10.95
CA THR A 397 -12.75 -3.56 10.59
C THR A 397 -13.47 -4.45 11.61
N VAL A 398 -13.40 -4.11 12.90
CA VAL A 398 -14.13 -4.78 13.99
C VAL A 398 -15.60 -4.39 13.94
N ILE A 399 -15.91 -3.11 13.73
CA ILE A 399 -17.29 -2.62 13.59
C ILE A 399 -17.96 -3.27 12.37
N ALA A 400 -17.29 -3.30 11.22
CA ALA A 400 -17.79 -4.02 10.04
C ALA A 400 -17.96 -5.53 10.29
N GLY A 401 -17.14 -6.12 11.16
CA GLY A 401 -17.30 -7.50 11.62
C GLY A 401 -18.60 -7.71 12.41
N LEU A 402 -18.92 -6.80 13.33
CA LEU A 402 -20.17 -6.81 14.09
C LEU A 402 -21.38 -6.59 13.19
N CYS A 403 -21.33 -5.63 12.26
CA CYS A 403 -22.42 -5.37 11.32
C CYS A 403 -22.78 -6.59 10.46
N ARG A 404 -21.80 -7.41 10.07
CA ARG A 404 -22.02 -8.65 9.30
C ARG A 404 -22.68 -9.78 10.09
N GLN A 405 -22.58 -9.75 11.42
CA GLN A 405 -23.22 -10.75 12.29
C GLN A 405 -24.67 -10.38 12.63
N GLU A 406 -25.02 -9.11 12.48
CA GLU A 406 -26.35 -8.58 12.69
C GLU A 406 -27.18 -8.59 11.40
N THR A 407 -28.48 -8.82 11.51
CA THR A 407 -29.41 -8.86 10.37
C THR A 407 -30.60 -7.91 10.52
N SER A 408 -30.66 -7.16 11.62
CA SER A 408 -31.80 -6.27 11.91
C SER A 408 -31.42 -4.80 11.82
N PRO A 409 -32.29 -3.95 11.23
CA PRO A 409 -32.10 -2.49 11.21
C PRO A 409 -31.97 -1.89 12.61
N ALA A 410 -32.68 -2.45 13.60
CA ALA A 410 -32.60 -2.00 14.99
C ALA A 410 -31.20 -2.21 15.59
N ALA A 411 -30.53 -3.33 15.27
CA ALA A 411 -29.18 -3.61 15.72
C ALA A 411 -28.14 -2.69 15.07
N TRP A 412 -28.26 -2.43 13.75
CA TRP A 412 -27.37 -1.49 13.07
C TRP A 412 -27.56 -0.05 13.55
N GLU A 413 -28.78 0.36 13.86
CA GLU A 413 -29.05 1.68 14.45
C GLU A 413 -28.49 1.79 15.88
N ALA A 414 -28.56 0.72 16.68
CA ALA A 414 -27.89 0.66 17.97
C ALA A 414 -26.35 0.75 17.85
N LEU A 415 -25.77 0.07 16.85
CA LEU A 415 -24.34 0.16 16.54
C LEU A 415 -23.94 1.57 16.07
N ARG A 416 -24.75 2.20 15.21
CA ARG A 416 -24.55 3.59 14.76
C ARG A 416 -24.56 4.58 15.93
N ARG A 417 -25.48 4.43 16.89
CA ARG A 417 -25.50 5.26 18.12
C ARG A 417 -24.30 4.98 19.03
N ARG A 418 -23.84 3.72 19.07
CA ARG A 418 -22.70 3.31 19.87
C ARG A 418 -21.37 3.82 19.29
N PHE A 419 -21.28 3.94 17.97
CA PHE A 419 -20.09 4.36 17.22
C PHE A 419 -20.43 5.52 16.27
N PRO A 420 -20.69 6.73 16.80
CA PRO A 420 -21.02 7.88 15.96
C PRO A 420 -19.83 8.25 15.05
N GLY A 421 -20.10 8.43 13.76
CA GLY A 421 -19.07 8.73 12.74
C GLY A 421 -18.42 7.51 12.09
N SER A 422 -18.92 6.29 12.35
CA SER A 422 -18.46 5.06 11.69
C SER A 422 -19.38 4.70 10.51
N ALA A 423 -18.79 4.42 9.35
CA ALA A 423 -19.55 4.17 8.11
C ALA A 423 -20.26 2.79 8.03
N PRO A 424 -19.70 1.66 8.50
CA PRO A 424 -20.28 0.32 8.30
C PRO A 424 -21.72 0.14 8.82
N PRO A 425 -22.11 0.62 10.02
CA PRO A 425 -23.50 0.53 10.46
C PRO A 425 -24.45 1.33 9.55
N MET A 426 -23.98 2.47 9.03
CA MET A 426 -24.77 3.32 8.11
C MET A 426 -24.90 2.69 6.73
N ILE A 427 -23.83 2.08 6.21
CA ILE A 427 -23.85 1.35 4.93
C ILE A 427 -24.80 0.15 5.04
N ALA A 428 -24.76 -0.61 6.13
CA ALA A 428 -25.68 -1.73 6.34
C ALA A 428 -27.16 -1.28 6.39
N LEU A 429 -27.46 -0.16 7.05
CA LEU A 429 -28.78 0.46 7.04
C LEU A 429 -29.19 0.94 5.65
N LEU A 430 -28.26 1.55 4.92
CA LEU A 430 -28.48 2.04 3.57
C LEU A 430 -28.81 0.89 2.61
N GLU A 431 -28.02 -0.18 2.60
CA GLU A 431 -28.27 -1.39 1.82
C GLU A 431 -29.66 -1.96 2.11
N HIS A 432 -30.06 -2.01 3.38
CA HIS A 432 -31.39 -2.46 3.78
C HIS A 432 -32.50 -1.57 3.23
N HIS A 433 -32.35 -0.24 3.33
CA HIS A 433 -33.33 0.70 2.79
C HIS A 433 -33.43 0.66 1.26
N LEU A 434 -32.32 0.44 0.57
CA LEU A 434 -32.28 0.25 -0.88
C LEU A 434 -33.07 -0.99 -1.30
N ARG A 435 -32.88 -2.12 -0.61
CA ARG A 435 -33.63 -3.35 -0.87
C ARG A 435 -35.13 -3.24 -0.58
N GLN A 436 -35.50 -2.34 0.33
CA GLN A 436 -36.89 -2.11 0.74
C GLN A 436 -37.55 -0.97 -0.05
N GLY A 437 -36.85 -0.36 -1.03
CA GLY A 437 -37.35 0.75 -1.83
C GLY A 437 -37.68 2.01 -1.03
N ARG A 438 -37.12 2.21 0.16
CA ARG A 438 -37.44 3.34 1.05
C ARG A 438 -36.62 4.58 0.71
N ILE A 439 -36.99 5.24 -0.39
CA ILE A 439 -36.25 6.38 -0.96
C ILE A 439 -36.05 7.54 0.04
N GLU A 440 -37.08 7.86 0.85
CA GLU A 440 -37.04 8.97 1.82
C GLU A 440 -35.92 8.83 2.88
N ALA A 441 -35.51 7.60 3.18
CA ALA A 441 -34.45 7.31 4.15
C ALA A 441 -33.04 7.38 3.54
N LEU A 442 -32.92 7.39 2.20
CA LEU A 442 -31.64 7.28 1.50
C LEU A 442 -30.84 8.58 1.52
N GLU A 443 -31.46 9.72 1.19
CA GLU A 443 -30.77 11.01 1.05
C GLU A 443 -29.97 11.43 2.31
N PRO A 444 -30.53 11.40 3.54
CA PRO A 444 -29.76 11.78 4.73
C PRO A 444 -28.62 10.79 5.02
N LEU A 445 -28.84 9.48 4.82
CA LEU A 445 -27.81 8.45 5.01
C LEU A 445 -26.69 8.57 3.99
N CYS A 446 -27.01 8.76 2.71
CA CYS A 446 -26.02 8.93 1.65
C CYS A 446 -25.18 10.18 1.89
N THR A 447 -25.79 11.28 2.31
CA THR A 447 -25.07 12.52 2.62
C THR A 447 -24.10 12.34 3.79
N GLU A 448 -24.52 11.65 4.85
CA GLU A 448 -23.66 11.36 6.00
C GLU A 448 -22.52 10.40 5.65
N ILE A 449 -22.81 9.33 4.89
CA ILE A 449 -21.80 8.35 4.45
C ILE A 449 -20.79 9.02 3.52
N LEU A 450 -21.23 9.80 2.52
CA LEU A 450 -20.33 10.46 1.56
C LEU A 450 -19.49 11.57 2.22
N ALA A 451 -19.94 12.15 3.33
CA ALA A 451 -19.12 13.07 4.12
C ALA A 451 -17.95 12.35 4.83
N LEU A 452 -18.10 11.06 5.13
CA LEU A 452 -17.08 10.21 5.77
C LEU A 452 -16.23 9.45 4.76
N VAL A 453 -16.86 8.92 3.72
CA VAL A 453 -16.28 8.07 2.67
C VAL A 453 -16.80 8.57 1.32
N PRO A 454 -16.13 9.55 0.69
CA PRO A 454 -16.62 10.22 -0.53
C PRO A 454 -16.88 9.31 -1.73
N ASP A 455 -16.17 8.18 -1.83
CA ASP A 455 -16.26 7.24 -2.96
C ASP A 455 -17.01 5.94 -2.58
N GLU A 456 -17.87 5.96 -1.56
CA GLU A 456 -18.59 4.77 -1.10
C GLU A 456 -19.65 4.32 -2.12
N PRO A 457 -19.55 3.09 -2.68
CA PRO A 457 -20.39 2.65 -3.80
C PRO A 457 -21.89 2.62 -3.50
N TRP A 458 -22.32 2.17 -2.32
CA TRP A 458 -23.73 2.07 -1.98
C TRP A 458 -24.38 3.44 -1.77
N ALA A 459 -23.66 4.41 -1.21
CA ALA A 459 -24.12 5.78 -1.03
C ALA A 459 -24.20 6.55 -2.35
N LEU A 460 -23.26 6.32 -3.27
CA LEU A 460 -23.35 6.84 -4.63
C LEU A 460 -24.53 6.23 -5.41
N LEU A 461 -24.77 4.92 -5.26
CA LEU A 461 -25.94 4.25 -5.84
C LEU A 461 -27.25 4.77 -5.24
N GLY A 462 -27.29 4.95 -3.91
CA GLY A 462 -28.44 5.51 -3.22
C GLY A 462 -28.77 6.93 -3.67
N LYS A 463 -27.75 7.79 -3.87
CA LYS A 463 -27.95 9.11 -4.49
C LYS A 463 -28.52 9.03 -5.90
N ALA A 464 -28.01 8.11 -6.73
CA ALA A 464 -28.53 7.93 -8.06
C ALA A 464 -30.01 7.47 -8.05
N MET A 465 -30.39 6.60 -7.11
CA MET A 465 -31.79 6.20 -6.90
C MET A 465 -32.67 7.36 -6.44
N VAL A 466 -32.18 8.24 -5.56
CA VAL A 466 -32.90 9.46 -5.16
C VAL A 466 -33.12 10.38 -6.37
N HIS A 467 -32.08 10.62 -7.18
CA HIS A 467 -32.22 11.41 -8.42
C HIS A 467 -33.26 10.80 -9.37
N TRP A 468 -33.28 9.47 -9.50
CA TRP A 468 -34.24 8.80 -10.35
C TRP A 468 -35.68 8.91 -9.83
N ALA A 469 -35.87 8.72 -8.53
CA ALA A 469 -37.19 8.87 -7.89
C ALA A 469 -37.74 10.30 -8.01
N GLU A 470 -36.85 11.30 -8.06
CA GLU A 470 -37.22 12.70 -8.26
C GLU A 470 -37.38 13.09 -9.74
N THR A 471 -37.49 12.13 -10.67
CA THR A 471 -37.63 12.34 -12.13
C THR A 471 -36.44 13.06 -12.79
N ARG A 472 -35.26 13.00 -12.17
CA ARG A 472 -33.99 13.55 -12.69
C ARG A 472 -33.20 12.47 -13.42
N ASP A 473 -33.84 11.85 -14.41
CA ASP A 473 -33.37 10.63 -15.09
C ASP A 473 -31.95 10.75 -15.66
N GLN A 474 -31.63 11.88 -16.30
CA GLN A 474 -30.30 12.09 -16.89
C GLN A 474 -29.20 12.19 -15.82
N GLU A 475 -29.51 12.84 -14.68
CA GLU A 475 -28.58 12.95 -13.54
C GLU A 475 -28.37 11.58 -12.88
N ALA A 476 -29.45 10.80 -12.74
CA ALA A 476 -29.40 9.45 -12.20
C ALA A 476 -28.55 8.52 -13.07
N VAL A 477 -28.81 8.47 -14.39
CA VAL A 477 -28.03 7.66 -15.33
C VAL A 477 -26.56 8.07 -15.33
N THR A 478 -26.27 9.37 -15.32
CA THR A 478 -24.89 9.89 -15.28
C THR A 478 -24.20 9.47 -13.98
N ALA A 479 -24.88 9.58 -12.83
CA ALA A 479 -24.34 9.18 -11.53
C ALA A 479 -24.01 7.67 -11.49
N VAL A 480 -24.92 6.81 -11.98
CA VAL A 480 -24.67 5.36 -12.07
C VAL A 480 -23.52 5.06 -13.02
N GLN A 481 -23.44 5.73 -14.17
CA GLN A 481 -22.33 5.55 -15.11
C GLN A 481 -20.99 5.99 -14.52
N CYS A 482 -20.94 7.12 -13.80
CA CYS A 482 -19.75 7.58 -13.09
C CYS A 482 -19.32 6.58 -12.00
N LEU A 483 -20.28 6.02 -11.26
CA LEU A 483 -20.03 4.94 -10.30
C LEU A 483 -19.43 3.72 -11.00
N LEU A 484 -19.98 3.30 -12.14
CA LEU A 484 -19.51 2.15 -12.91
C LEU A 484 -18.17 2.36 -13.61
N ILE A 485 -17.78 3.60 -13.90
CA ILE A 485 -16.41 3.91 -14.38
C ILE A 485 -15.38 3.55 -13.31
N ASN A 486 -15.69 3.82 -12.03
CA ASN A 486 -14.79 3.60 -10.91
C ASN A 486 -14.94 2.18 -10.31
N ARG A 487 -16.14 1.61 -10.34
CA ARG A 487 -16.51 0.31 -9.78
C ARG A 487 -17.32 -0.52 -10.80
N PRO A 488 -16.68 -0.99 -11.88
CA PRO A 488 -17.36 -1.78 -12.91
C PRO A 488 -17.77 -3.17 -12.41
N ASP A 489 -17.29 -3.60 -11.25
CA ASP A 489 -17.64 -4.85 -10.56
C ASP A 489 -18.94 -4.75 -9.75
N PHE A 490 -19.53 -3.56 -9.62
CA PHE A 490 -20.66 -3.33 -8.73
C PHE A 490 -21.99 -3.72 -9.40
N THR A 491 -22.38 -4.98 -9.24
CA THR A 491 -23.56 -5.59 -9.89
C THR A 491 -24.84 -4.79 -9.66
N ALA A 492 -25.06 -4.26 -8.45
CA ALA A 492 -26.25 -3.47 -8.12
C ALA A 492 -26.38 -2.20 -8.98
N ALA A 493 -25.26 -1.56 -9.34
CA ALA A 493 -25.26 -0.41 -10.24
C ALA A 493 -25.59 -0.80 -11.69
N TRP A 494 -25.11 -1.95 -12.17
CA TRP A 494 -25.49 -2.47 -13.48
C TRP A 494 -26.98 -2.87 -13.55
N GLN A 495 -27.52 -3.44 -12.47
CA GLN A 495 -28.94 -3.77 -12.37
C GLN A 495 -29.80 -2.49 -12.43
N LEU A 496 -29.46 -1.48 -11.62
CA LEU A 496 -30.16 -0.19 -11.63
C LEU A 496 -30.07 0.49 -13.01
N LEU A 497 -28.90 0.47 -13.65
CA LEU A 497 -28.74 1.05 -14.99
C LEU A 497 -29.56 0.30 -16.05
N ALA A 498 -29.71 -1.02 -15.93
CA ALA A 498 -30.54 -1.82 -16.81
C ALA A 498 -32.04 -1.48 -16.63
N GLU A 499 -32.48 -1.26 -15.38
CA GLU A 499 -33.85 -0.82 -15.08
C GLU A 499 -34.12 0.56 -15.67
N MET A 500 -33.20 1.52 -15.48
CA MET A 500 -33.28 2.86 -16.08
C MET A 500 -33.32 2.79 -17.62
N ALA A 501 -32.46 1.98 -18.24
CA ALA A 501 -32.42 1.80 -19.69
C ALA A 501 -33.72 1.16 -20.24
N THR A 502 -34.35 0.28 -19.46
CA THR A 502 -35.65 -0.31 -19.79
C THR A 502 -36.74 0.76 -19.75
N HIS A 503 -36.75 1.61 -18.72
CA HIS A 503 -37.71 2.72 -18.59
C HIS A 503 -37.54 3.76 -19.71
N SER A 504 -36.31 4.07 -20.12
CA SER A 504 -36.01 5.01 -21.20
C SER A 504 -36.06 4.40 -22.60
N ASN A 505 -36.36 3.11 -22.73
CA ASN A 505 -36.36 2.34 -23.98
C ASN A 505 -35.02 2.40 -24.77
N ASP A 506 -33.88 2.44 -24.06
CA ASP A 506 -32.52 2.45 -24.62
C ASP A 506 -32.01 1.01 -24.81
N ALA A 507 -32.38 0.41 -25.95
CA ALA A 507 -32.03 -0.98 -26.26
C ALA A 507 -30.50 -1.26 -26.33
N PRO A 508 -29.65 -0.37 -26.89
CA PRO A 508 -28.20 -0.53 -26.83
C PRO A 508 -27.64 -0.56 -25.40
N LEU A 509 -28.07 0.36 -24.53
CA LEU A 509 -27.60 0.42 -23.15
C LEU A 509 -28.06 -0.80 -22.35
N LEU A 510 -29.31 -1.22 -22.55
CA LEU A 510 -29.87 -2.42 -21.91
C LEU A 510 -29.09 -3.68 -22.29
N ARG A 511 -28.74 -3.84 -23.58
CA ARG A 511 -27.93 -4.98 -24.05
C ARG A 511 -26.57 -5.00 -23.35
N ARG A 512 -25.90 -3.85 -23.29
CA ARG A 512 -24.60 -3.72 -22.62
C ARG A 512 -24.67 -4.07 -21.13
N CYS A 513 -25.72 -3.64 -20.42
CA CYS A 513 -25.90 -3.98 -19.02
C CYS A 513 -26.11 -5.49 -18.82
N ARG A 514 -26.91 -6.13 -19.68
CA ARG A 514 -27.13 -7.59 -19.65
C ARG A 514 -25.85 -8.39 -19.91
N ASP A 515 -25.06 -7.98 -20.89
CA ASP A 515 -23.77 -8.63 -21.18
C ASP A 515 -22.81 -8.54 -19.98
N MET A 516 -22.76 -7.38 -19.32
CA MET A 516 -21.94 -7.18 -18.12
C MET A 516 -22.46 -7.99 -16.92
N LEU A 517 -23.77 -8.04 -16.69
CA LEU A 517 -24.36 -8.84 -15.62
C LEU A 517 -24.11 -10.34 -15.82
N ALA A 518 -24.17 -10.82 -17.06
CA ALA A 518 -23.84 -12.22 -17.39
C ALA A 518 -22.37 -12.58 -17.09
N LEU A 519 -21.45 -11.62 -17.23
CA LEU A 519 -20.03 -11.79 -16.89
C LEU A 519 -19.79 -11.74 -15.37
N LEU A 520 -20.51 -10.89 -14.65
CA LEU A 520 -20.29 -10.63 -13.21
C LEU A 520 -21.03 -11.65 -12.31
N SER A 521 -22.18 -12.16 -12.76
CA SER A 521 -23.01 -13.11 -12.02
C SER A 521 -23.42 -14.32 -12.90
N PRO A 522 -22.50 -15.27 -13.19
CA PRO A 522 -22.81 -16.43 -14.03
C PRO A 522 -23.93 -17.32 -13.47
N ALA A 523 -24.12 -17.33 -12.14
CA ALA A 523 -25.15 -18.11 -11.46
C ALA A 523 -26.57 -17.52 -11.66
N GLU A 524 -26.70 -16.20 -11.82
CA GLU A 524 -27.97 -15.52 -12.09
C GLU A 524 -28.33 -15.63 -13.59
N ALA A 525 -27.34 -15.70 -14.49
CA ALA A 525 -27.59 -15.94 -15.91
C ALA A 525 -28.18 -17.35 -16.21
N ALA A 526 -28.01 -18.31 -15.28
CA ALA A 526 -28.63 -19.64 -15.37
C ALA A 526 -30.08 -19.69 -14.82
N GLN A 527 -30.52 -18.65 -14.11
CA GLN A 527 -31.87 -18.51 -13.59
C GLN A 527 -32.50 -17.24 -14.17
N GLY A 528 -33.26 -17.40 -15.25
CA GLY A 528 -33.94 -16.29 -15.91
C GLY A 528 -34.77 -15.45 -14.93
N GLU A 529 -34.66 -14.13 -15.09
CA GLU A 529 -35.59 -13.08 -14.68
C GLU A 529 -36.15 -13.15 -13.25
N GLN A 530 -35.41 -12.62 -12.27
CA GLN A 530 -36.02 -11.96 -11.10
C GLN A 530 -35.29 -10.63 -10.85
N GLY A 531 -35.97 -9.53 -11.15
CA GLY A 531 -35.51 -8.16 -10.88
C GLY A 531 -35.52 -7.84 -9.38
N ILE A 532 -34.88 -6.75 -9.00
CA ILE A 532 -34.68 -6.30 -7.60
C ILE A 532 -36.01 -6.02 -6.87
N MET A 533 -37.16 -6.01 -7.57
CA MET A 533 -38.46 -5.59 -7.02
C MET A 533 -39.57 -6.65 -6.91
N ASP A 534 -39.29 -7.96 -6.98
CA ASP A 534 -40.35 -8.98 -6.78
C ASP A 534 -40.02 -10.02 -5.70
N SER A 535 -40.44 -9.74 -4.45
CA SER A 535 -41.15 -10.67 -3.53
C SER A 535 -41.35 -10.00 -2.15
N PRO A 536 -42.47 -10.28 -1.45
CA PRO A 536 -43.22 -9.34 -0.59
C PRO A 536 -42.54 -8.89 0.71
#